data_AF-A0A382KC09-F1
#
_entry.id   AF-A0A382KC09-F1
#
_cell.length_a   1.000
_cell.length_b   1.000
_cell.length_c   1.000
_cell.angle_alpha   90.00
_cell.angle_beta   90.00
_cell.angle_gamma   90.00
#
_symmetry.space_group_name_H-M   'P 1'
#
loop_
_entity.id
_entity.type
_entity.pdbx_description
1 polymer ?
#
loop_
_entity_poly.entity_id
_entity_poly.type
_entity_poly.pdbx_seq_one_letter_code
_entity_poly.pdbx_strand_id
1 'polypeptide(L)'
;GITFEQAIEMTTSKPAQILGMASDLGSLSIGSNADISILELVNGNFIFHARSGPGGKGTQAIRPVMSVRDGLPMPLDYGPRPWGWLPTPSK
;
A
#
# COMPACT_ATOMS: atom_id res chain seq x y z
N GLY A 1 11.19 13.37 -3.65
CA GLY A 1 10.30 12.26 -3.23
C GLY A 1 9.10 12.85 -2.53
N ILE A 2 8.13 12.01 -2.18
CA ILE A 2 6.95 12.37 -1.38
C ILE A 2 7.09 11.74 0.01
N THR A 3 6.39 12.26 1.01
CA THR A 3 6.33 11.62 2.33
C THR A 3 5.44 10.36 2.28
N PHE A 4 5.54 9.53 3.32
CA PHE A 4 4.68 8.36 3.43
C PHE A 4 3.21 8.75 3.60
N GLU A 5 2.93 9.79 4.38
CA GLU A 5 1.58 10.34 4.59
C GLU A 5 0.98 10.85 3.28
N GLN A 6 1.77 11.55 2.46
CA GLN A 6 1.34 11.96 1.12
C GLN A 6 1.03 10.76 0.22
N ALA A 7 1.81 9.67 0.31
CA ALA A 7 1.53 8.45 -0.43
C ALA A 7 0.21 7.79 0.04
N ILE A 8 -0.07 7.75 1.35
CA ILE A 8 -1.34 7.26 1.89
C ILE A 8 -2.50 8.12 1.39
N GLU A 9 -2.41 9.45 1.44
CA GLU A 9 -3.46 10.35 0.95
C GLU A 9 -3.73 10.15 -0.55
N MET A 10 -2.67 10.07 -1.36
CA MET A 10 -2.76 9.87 -2.81
C MET A 10 -3.26 8.48 -3.22
N THR A 11 -3.34 7.53 -2.29
CA THR A 11 -3.83 6.16 -2.53
C THR A 11 -5.12 5.83 -1.77
N THR A 12 -5.70 6.77 -1.02
CA THR A 12 -6.94 6.57 -0.26
C THR A 12 -7.95 7.70 -0.49
N SER A 13 -7.89 8.76 0.30
CA SER A 13 -8.88 9.84 0.32
C SER A 13 -8.90 10.66 -0.96
N LYS A 14 -7.73 10.92 -1.57
CA LYS A 14 -7.65 11.77 -2.76
C LYS A 14 -8.31 11.13 -3.99
N PRO A 15 -8.04 9.86 -4.34
CA PRO A 15 -8.79 9.17 -5.39
C PRO A 15 -10.29 9.07 -5.08
N ALA A 16 -10.68 8.78 -3.83
CA ALA A 16 -12.10 8.70 -3.46
C ALA A 16 -12.84 10.02 -3.70
N GLN A 17 -12.21 11.16 -3.39
CA GLN A 17 -12.75 12.48 -3.71
C GLN A 17 -12.89 12.70 -5.22
N ILE A 18 -11.85 12.39 -5.99
CA ILE A 18 -11.83 12.58 -7.45
C ILE A 18 -12.94 11.76 -8.12
N LEU A 19 -13.19 10.54 -7.61
CA LEU A 19 -14.21 9.64 -8.14
C LEU A 19 -15.62 9.92 -7.60
N GLY A 20 -15.80 10.89 -6.71
CA GLY A 20 -17.09 11.19 -6.09
C GLY A 20 -17.57 10.13 -5.09
N MET A 21 -16.63 9.34 -4.53
CA MET A 21 -16.89 8.22 -3.62
C MET A 21 -16.45 8.51 -2.17
N ALA A 22 -16.12 9.76 -1.85
CA ALA A 22 -15.58 10.13 -0.54
C ALA A 22 -16.55 9.97 0.64
N SER A 23 -17.86 9.81 0.39
CA SER A 23 -18.83 9.44 1.42
C SER A 23 -18.66 8.00 1.90
N ASP A 24 -18.19 7.13 1.00
CA ASP A 24 -18.23 5.68 1.20
C ASP A 24 -16.82 5.09 1.36
N LEU A 25 -15.81 5.65 0.69
CA LEU A 25 -14.45 5.10 0.59
C LEU A 25 -13.35 6.10 0.97
N GLY A 26 -12.15 5.56 1.20
CA GLY A 26 -10.91 6.34 1.28
C GLY A 26 -10.70 7.06 2.62
N SER A 27 -11.47 6.74 3.65
CA SER A 27 -11.29 7.26 5.00
C SER A 27 -11.55 6.17 6.06
N LEU A 28 -11.01 6.38 7.26
CA LEU A 28 -11.36 5.58 8.45
C LEU A 28 -12.34 6.39 9.32
N SER A 29 -13.49 6.74 8.76
CA SER A 29 -14.51 7.55 9.43
C SER A 29 -15.79 6.74 9.69
N ILE A 30 -16.55 7.13 10.71
CA ILE A 30 -17.85 6.51 11.00
C ILE A 30 -18.78 6.74 9.81
N GLY A 31 -19.42 5.68 9.32
CA GLY A 31 -20.34 5.72 8.19
C GLY A 31 -19.71 5.38 6.83
N SER A 32 -18.38 5.35 6.74
CA SER A 32 -17.68 4.80 5.56
C SER A 32 -17.69 3.27 5.55
N ASN A 33 -17.52 2.68 4.37
CA ASN A 33 -17.36 1.23 4.22
C ASN A 33 -16.10 0.78 4.97
N ALA A 34 -16.16 -0.40 5.59
CA ALA A 34 -15.04 -0.99 6.29
C ALA A 34 -14.02 -1.64 5.32
N ASP A 35 -13.48 -0.81 4.42
CA ASP A 35 -12.42 -1.15 3.47
C ASP A 35 -11.07 -0.66 4.02
N ILE A 36 -10.27 -1.59 4.55
CA ILE A 36 -9.05 -1.29 5.32
C ILE A 36 -7.87 -2.06 4.75
N SER A 37 -6.74 -1.39 4.54
CA SER A 37 -5.45 -2.05 4.28
C SER A 37 -4.56 -1.96 5.51
N ILE A 38 -4.14 -3.11 6.04
CA ILE A 38 -3.21 -3.20 7.16
C ILE A 38 -1.83 -3.47 6.57
N LEU A 39 -0.90 -2.55 6.85
CA LEU A 39 0.40 -2.47 6.20
C LEU A 39 1.50 -2.36 7.26
N GLU A 40 2.66 -2.94 6.99
CA GLU A 40 3.88 -2.73 7.76
C GLU A 40 4.88 -1.91 6.92
N LEU A 41 5.43 -0.85 7.52
CA LEU A 41 6.54 -0.10 6.94
C LEU A 41 7.86 -0.73 7.41
N VAL A 42 8.54 -1.40 6.49
CA VAL A 42 9.77 -2.16 6.75
C VAL A 42 10.98 -1.31 6.38
N ASN A 43 11.89 -1.11 7.34
CA ASN A 43 13.20 -0.51 7.07
C ASN A 43 14.16 -1.56 6.49
N GLY A 44 14.94 -1.19 5.47
CA GLY A 44 15.91 -2.09 4.83
C GLY A 44 16.39 -1.56 3.48
N ASN A 45 17.41 -2.17 2.89
CA ASN A 45 17.89 -1.76 1.58
C ASN A 45 17.16 -2.55 0.49
N PHE A 46 16.44 -1.85 -0.38
CA PHE A 46 15.61 -2.44 -1.42
C PHE A 46 15.96 -1.91 -2.81
N ILE A 47 15.76 -2.74 -3.83
CA ILE A 47 15.83 -2.41 -5.24
C ILE A 47 14.41 -2.47 -5.83
N PHE A 48 13.98 -1.34 -6.38
CA PHE A 48 12.71 -1.16 -7.08
C PHE A 48 12.95 -1.16 -8.58
N HIS A 49 12.31 -2.08 -9.29
CA HIS A 49 12.43 -2.20 -10.74
C HIS A 49 11.39 -1.31 -11.41
N ALA A 50 11.82 -0.42 -12.30
CA ALA A 50 10.93 0.38 -13.12
C ALA A 50 10.47 -0.40 -14.35
N ARG A 51 9.27 -0.09 -14.87
CA ARG A 51 8.78 -0.64 -16.15
C ARG A 51 9.72 -0.30 -17.32
N SER A 52 10.35 0.87 -17.28
CA SER A 52 11.31 1.37 -18.27
C SER A 52 12.31 2.32 -17.61
N GLY A 53 13.56 2.28 -18.05
CA GLY A 53 14.65 3.08 -17.46
C GLY A 53 15.27 2.43 -16.22
N PRO A 54 16.22 3.11 -15.56
CA PRO A 54 16.86 2.58 -14.36
C PRO A 54 15.85 2.48 -13.21
N GLY A 55 15.91 1.37 -12.47
CA GLY A 55 15.21 1.22 -11.20
C GLY A 55 15.76 2.17 -10.11
N GLY A 56 15.14 2.13 -8.94
CA GLY A 56 15.53 2.92 -7.77
C GLY A 56 16.03 2.05 -6.62
N LYS A 57 16.88 2.63 -5.76
CA LYS A 57 17.18 2.08 -4.43
C LYS A 57 16.33 2.80 -3.39
N GLY A 58 15.90 2.10 -2.35
CA GLY A 58 15.17 2.68 -1.23
C GLY A 58 15.55 2.04 0.10
N THR A 59 15.36 2.79 1.18
CA THR A 59 15.66 2.37 2.56
C THR A 59 14.43 1.89 3.33
N GLN A 60 13.25 1.94 2.69
CA GLN A 60 11.98 1.51 3.25
C GLN A 60 11.12 0.83 2.17
N ALA A 61 10.28 -0.10 2.58
CA ALA A 61 9.27 -0.73 1.74
C ALA A 61 8.00 -1.02 2.54
N ILE A 62 6.87 -1.12 1.84
CA ILE A 62 5.58 -1.43 2.46
C ILE A 62 5.29 -2.91 2.24
N ARG A 63 5.03 -3.65 3.32
CA ARG A 63 4.59 -5.05 3.27
C ARG A 63 3.09 -5.11 3.63
N PRO A 64 2.23 -5.70 2.81
CA PRO A 64 0.85 -5.96 3.22
C PRO A 64 0.84 -6.98 4.37
N VAL A 65 -0.05 -6.79 5.33
CA VAL A 65 -0.33 -7.73 6.42
C VAL A 65 -1.69 -8.39 6.23
N MET A 66 -2.71 -7.60 5.88
CA MET A 66 -4.07 -8.07 5.61
C MET A 66 -4.87 -6.94 4.95
N SER A 67 -5.95 -7.29 4.27
CA SER A 67 -7.00 -6.33 3.92
C SER A 67 -8.33 -6.71 4.55
N VAL A 68 -9.21 -5.74 4.76
CA VAL A 68 -10.62 -5.94 5.09
C VAL A 68 -11.41 -5.28 3.98
N ARG A 69 -12.41 -5.97 3.45
CA ARG A 69 -13.31 -5.41 2.44
C ARG A 69 -14.74 -5.56 2.92
N ASP A 70 -15.45 -4.45 3.04
CA ASP A 70 -16.81 -4.38 3.57
C ASP A 70 -16.96 -5.14 4.91
N GLY A 71 -15.97 -4.97 5.80
CA GLY A 71 -15.94 -5.63 7.10
C GLY A 71 -15.48 -7.09 7.09
N LEU A 72 -15.22 -7.68 5.92
CA LEU A 72 -14.76 -9.06 5.78
C LEU A 72 -13.23 -9.14 5.65
N PRO A 73 -12.53 -9.89 6.52
CA PRO A 73 -11.10 -10.11 6.38
C PRO A 73 -10.74 -10.84 5.08
N MET A 74 -9.74 -10.31 4.40
CA MET A 74 -9.16 -10.84 3.16
C MET A 74 -7.70 -11.27 3.45
N PRO A 75 -7.44 -12.58 3.60
CA PRO A 75 -6.10 -13.07 3.91
C PRO A 75 -5.15 -12.90 2.73
N LEU A 76 -3.86 -12.80 3.04
CA LEU A 76 -2.80 -12.75 2.02
C LEU A 76 -2.41 -14.15 1.55
N ASP A 77 -1.99 -14.23 0.30
CA ASP A 77 -1.18 -15.33 -0.18
C ASP A 77 0.32 -15.11 0.16
N TYR A 78 1.17 -16.00 -0.33
CA TYR A 78 2.61 -15.95 -0.11
C TYR A 78 3.32 -14.78 -0.80
N GLY A 79 2.63 -14.01 -1.65
CA GLY A 79 3.18 -12.91 -2.43
C GLY A 79 3.79 -13.34 -3.77
N PRO A 80 4.11 -12.37 -4.63
CA PRO A 80 4.50 -12.63 -6.01
C PRO A 80 5.96 -13.10 -6.18
N ARG A 81 6.70 -13.32 -5.08
CA ARG A 81 8.15 -13.62 -5.11
C ARG A 81 8.48 -14.75 -4.13
N PRO A 82 9.59 -15.48 -4.33
CA PRO A 82 10.04 -16.52 -3.39
C PRO A 82 10.31 -16.02 -1.95
N TRP A 83 10.57 -14.72 -1.77
CA TRP A 83 10.77 -14.07 -0.47
C TRP A 83 9.56 -13.23 -0.01
N GLY A 84 8.42 -13.39 -0.67
CA GLY A 84 7.17 -12.75 -0.30
C GLY A 84 6.90 -11.40 -0.97
N TRP A 85 6.19 -10.54 -0.26
CA TRP A 85 5.64 -9.29 -0.80
C TRP A 85 6.64 -8.14 -0.93
N LEU A 86 7.80 -8.22 -0.26
CA LEU A 86 8.78 -7.14 -0.27
C LEU A 86 9.46 -6.99 -1.65
N PRO A 87 9.93 -5.79 -2.00
CA PRO A 87 10.80 -5.59 -3.17
C PRO A 87 12.08 -6.43 -3.08
N THR A 88 12.91 -6.38 -4.13
CA THR A 88 14.17 -7.12 -4.13
C THR A 88 15.08 -6.58 -3.03
N PRO A 89 15.51 -7.39 -2.05
CA PRO A 89 16.50 -6.94 -1.08
C PRO A 89 17.80 -6.63 -1.80
N SER A 90 18.44 -5.51 -1.48
CA SER A 90 19.84 -5.31 -1.84
C SER A 90 20.66 -6.31 -1.04
N LYS A 91 21.59 -7.00 -1.71
CA LYS A 91 22.70 -7.66 -1.00
C LYS A 91 23.48 -6.64 -0.18
#